data_AF-A0A800IJ22-F1
#
_entry.id   AF-A0A800IJ22-F1
#
_cell.length_a   1.000
_cell.length_b   1.000
_cell.length_c   1.000
_cell.angle_alpha   90.00
_cell.angle_beta   90.00
_cell.angle_gamma   90.00
#
_symmetry.space_group_name_H-M   'P 1'
#
loop_
_entity.id
_entity.type
_entity.pdbx_description
1 polymer ?
#
loop_
_entity_poly.entity_id
_entity_poly.type
_entity_poly.pdbx_seq_one_letter_code
_entity_poly.pdbx_strand_id
1 'polypeptide(L)'
;MTRFMSHLLTACIGFIGIAGCGAPENPPEPVAAPEMTKAMPEKIEVEILNVSEEFANINTSITREELAEKGIVENSWITVTYKDKSYPMLMGKDYGDVARGKWIARIDEEDNRLQLAISFGNAANDMGCTVGDKLLLQLSEAPSLENATTQPAG
;
A
#
# COMPACT_ATOMS: atom_id res chain seq x y z
N MET A 1 -56.74 1.21 47.71
CA MET A 1 -56.82 1.02 46.25
C MET A 1 -57.19 2.36 45.63
N THR A 2 -56.39 2.82 44.65
CA THR A 2 -56.75 3.70 43.50
C THR A 2 -57.64 4.91 43.72
N ARG A 3 -57.39 6.10 43.18
CA ARG A 3 -56.28 6.76 42.47
C ARG A 3 -56.76 8.21 42.32
N PHE A 4 -55.80 9.12 42.33
CA PHE A 4 -55.90 10.58 42.30
C PHE A 4 -56.88 11.17 41.28
N MET A 5 -57.59 12.21 41.73
CA MET A 5 -58.45 13.08 40.94
C MET A 5 -57.86 14.51 40.91
N SER A 6 -57.56 14.94 39.69
CA SER A 6 -57.58 16.30 39.12
C SER A 6 -57.39 17.58 39.95
N HIS A 7 -56.46 18.40 39.41
CA HIS A 7 -56.52 19.85 39.21
C HIS A 7 -56.40 20.78 40.44
N LEU A 8 -55.29 21.51 40.52
CA LEU A 8 -55.36 22.97 40.64
C LEU A 8 -54.07 23.65 40.15
N LEU A 9 -54.28 24.68 39.34
CA LEU A 9 -53.32 25.61 38.76
C LEU A 9 -52.97 26.70 39.79
N THR A 10 -51.84 27.38 39.55
CA THR A 10 -51.54 28.80 39.92
C THR A 10 -50.70 29.01 41.18
N ALA A 11 -49.45 29.43 41.02
CA ALA A 11 -49.03 30.85 41.08
C ALA A 11 -47.53 30.98 41.37
N CYS A 12 -46.88 31.81 40.57
CA CYS A 12 -45.51 32.28 40.71
C CYS A 12 -45.24 32.95 42.08
N ILE A 13 -43.99 33.00 42.52
CA ILE A 13 -43.19 34.23 42.76
C ILE A 13 -41.84 33.91 43.44
N GLY A 14 -40.77 34.48 42.87
CA GLY A 14 -39.54 34.94 43.54
C GLY A 14 -38.41 33.90 43.63
N PHE A 15 -37.14 34.20 43.38
CA PHE A 15 -36.38 35.44 43.15
C PHE A 15 -35.20 35.11 42.21
N ILE A 16 -34.93 35.90 41.16
CA ILE A 16 -33.75 36.79 41.04
C ILE A 16 -32.49 36.12 41.63
N GLY A 17 -31.60 35.52 40.85
CA GLY A 17 -30.76 36.20 39.87
C GLY A 17 -29.43 36.58 40.51
N ILE A 18 -28.49 35.63 40.59
CA ILE A 18 -27.08 35.94 40.86
C ILE A 18 -26.32 35.75 39.56
N ALA A 19 -25.87 36.87 39.00
CA ALA A 19 -24.93 36.92 37.90
C ALA A 19 -23.59 36.33 38.37
N GLY A 20 -23.32 35.09 37.98
CA GLY A 20 -21.98 34.52 37.98
C GLY A 20 -21.40 34.69 36.59
N CYS A 21 -20.41 35.57 36.44
CA CYS A 21 -19.55 35.63 35.26
C CYS A 21 -18.71 34.34 35.21
N GLY A 22 -19.18 33.33 34.49
CA GLY A 22 -18.35 32.23 34.02
C GLY A 22 -17.66 32.67 32.73
N ALA A 23 -16.33 32.69 32.73
CA ALA A 23 -15.50 32.95 31.57
C ALA A 23 -15.86 32.00 30.40
N PRO A 24 -15.71 32.41 29.13
CA PRO A 24 -15.90 31.49 28.01
C PRO A 24 -14.85 30.39 28.10
N GLU A 25 -15.32 29.15 28.23
CA GLU A 25 -14.50 27.96 28.10
C GLU A 25 -13.93 27.96 26.67
N ASN A 26 -12.62 28.13 26.55
CA ASN A 26 -11.95 28.02 25.26
C ASN A 26 -12.29 26.65 24.64
N PRO A 27 -12.63 26.59 23.34
CA PRO A 27 -12.81 25.31 22.67
C PRO A 27 -11.55 24.47 22.84
N PRO A 28 -11.67 23.14 23.04
CA PRO A 28 -10.50 22.29 23.12
C PRO A 28 -9.65 22.48 21.86
N GLU A 29 -8.37 22.81 22.05
CA GLU A 29 -7.37 22.80 20.99
C GLU A 29 -7.45 21.46 20.25
N PRO A 30 -7.30 21.44 18.92
CA PRO A 30 -7.35 20.20 18.16
C PRO A 30 -6.23 19.29 18.67
N VAL A 31 -6.61 18.24 19.40
CA VAL A 31 -5.72 17.14 19.76
C VAL A 31 -5.18 16.59 18.45
N ALA A 32 -3.91 16.89 18.17
CA ALA A 32 -3.20 16.34 17.04
C ALA A 32 -3.40 14.83 17.07
N ALA A 33 -4.06 14.30 16.03
CA ALA A 33 -4.08 12.87 15.77
C ALA A 33 -2.62 12.38 15.80
N PRO A 34 -2.32 11.21 16.38
CA PRO A 34 -0.97 10.68 16.34
C PRO A 34 -0.55 10.62 14.87
N GLU A 35 0.45 11.40 14.52
CA GLU A 35 1.11 11.30 13.22
C GLU A 35 1.62 9.87 13.14
N MET A 36 0.94 9.05 12.33
CA MET A 36 1.41 7.72 12.01
C MET A 36 2.74 7.89 11.29
N THR A 37 3.84 7.77 12.04
CA THR A 37 5.17 7.63 11.48
C THR A 37 5.11 6.49 10.48
N LYS A 38 5.11 6.83 9.19
CA LYS A 38 5.15 5.87 8.08
C LYS A 38 6.43 5.07 8.25
N ALA A 39 6.32 3.88 8.86
CA ALA A 39 7.43 2.96 8.95
C ALA A 39 7.97 2.76 7.54
N MET A 40 9.29 2.89 7.37
CA MET A 40 9.91 2.60 6.08
C MET A 40 9.56 1.16 5.71
N PRO A 41 9.04 0.89 4.50
CA PRO A 41 8.61 -0.47 4.17
C PRO A 41 9.79 -1.44 4.28
N GLU A 42 9.53 -2.59 4.91
CA GLU A 42 10.53 -3.65 5.11
C GLU A 42 11.12 -4.08 3.75
N LYS A 43 12.45 -4.19 3.68
CA LYS A 43 13.16 -4.73 2.51
C LYS A 43 13.44 -6.21 2.72
N ILE A 44 13.12 -7.00 1.71
CA ILE A 44 13.27 -8.46 1.72
C ILE A 44 14.34 -8.80 0.69
N GLU A 45 15.41 -9.47 1.12
CA GLU A 45 16.41 -9.99 0.19
C GLU A 45 15.94 -11.32 -0.39
N VAL A 46 16.00 -11.46 -1.71
CA VAL A 46 15.64 -12.68 -2.44
C VAL A 46 16.74 -13.04 -3.44
N GLU A 47 16.88 -14.32 -3.78
CA GLU A 47 17.86 -14.81 -4.74
C GLU A 47 17.20 -15.20 -6.07
N ILE A 48 17.88 -14.97 -7.20
CA ILE A 48 17.47 -15.51 -8.49
C ILE A 48 17.82 -16.99 -8.57
N LEU A 49 16.80 -17.84 -8.63
CA LEU A 49 16.99 -19.30 -8.70
C LEU A 49 17.18 -19.78 -10.13
N ASN A 50 16.41 -19.23 -11.07
CA ASN A 50 16.53 -19.55 -12.48
C ASN A 50 15.99 -18.42 -13.36
N VAL A 51 16.33 -18.48 -14.64
CA VAL A 51 15.83 -17.59 -15.69
C VAL A 51 15.22 -18.48 -16.76
N SER A 52 13.94 -18.24 -17.11
CA SER A 52 13.24 -19.10 -18.07
C SER A 52 13.88 -19.05 -19.46
N GLU A 53 14.03 -20.17 -20.15
CA GLU A 53 14.73 -20.20 -21.44
C GLU A 53 13.96 -19.46 -22.56
N GLU A 54 12.62 -19.53 -22.54
CA GLU A 54 11.78 -19.01 -23.63
C GLU A 54 11.66 -17.48 -23.62
N PHE A 55 11.48 -16.88 -22.43
CA PHE A 55 11.19 -15.45 -22.29
C PHE A 55 12.15 -14.72 -21.32
N ALA A 56 13.05 -15.45 -20.68
CA ALA A 56 13.95 -14.96 -19.64
C ALA A 56 13.23 -14.15 -18.56
N ASN A 57 12.12 -14.72 -18.09
CA ASN A 57 11.51 -14.32 -16.82
C ASN A 57 12.43 -14.77 -15.68
N ILE A 58 12.45 -14.00 -14.61
CA ILE A 58 13.34 -14.21 -13.46
C ILE A 58 12.54 -14.90 -12.36
N ASN A 59 12.85 -16.14 -12.03
CA ASN A 59 12.23 -16.85 -10.91
C ASN A 59 13.10 -16.71 -9.65
N THR A 60 12.48 -16.34 -8.53
CA THR A 60 13.19 -15.97 -7.31
C THR A 60 12.94 -16.94 -6.15
N SER A 61 13.72 -16.78 -5.07
CA SER A 61 13.68 -17.66 -3.91
C SER A 61 12.51 -17.45 -2.96
N ILE A 62 11.67 -16.43 -3.15
CA ILE A 62 10.54 -16.15 -2.25
C ILE A 62 9.26 -16.82 -2.74
N THR A 63 8.55 -17.50 -1.84
CA THR A 63 7.30 -18.19 -2.16
C THR A 63 6.08 -17.28 -2.06
N ARG A 64 4.94 -17.73 -2.62
CA ARG A 64 3.64 -17.07 -2.48
C ARG A 64 3.27 -16.83 -1.00
N GLU A 65 3.51 -17.83 -0.15
CA GLU A 65 3.19 -17.75 1.28
C GLU A 65 4.04 -16.70 1.99
N GLU A 66 5.35 -16.69 1.75
CA GLU A 66 6.28 -15.71 2.34
C GLU A 66 5.94 -14.28 1.90
N LEU A 67 5.54 -14.07 0.63
CA LEU A 67 5.06 -12.77 0.17
C LEU A 67 3.78 -12.34 0.91
N ALA A 68 2.83 -13.26 1.07
CA ALA A 68 1.56 -12.97 1.74
C ALA A 68 1.76 -12.61 3.22
N GLU A 69 2.68 -13.28 3.93
CA GLU A 69 3.08 -12.93 5.29
C GLU A 69 3.66 -11.51 5.39
N LYS A 70 4.26 -11.02 4.31
CA LYS A 70 4.80 -9.66 4.18
C LYS A 70 3.78 -8.65 3.64
N GLY A 71 2.53 -9.07 3.45
CA GLY A 71 1.46 -8.23 2.91
C GLY A 71 1.58 -7.93 1.41
N ILE A 72 2.45 -8.66 0.69
CA ILE A 72 2.59 -8.57 -0.76
C ILE A 72 1.66 -9.63 -1.37
N VAL A 73 0.55 -9.17 -1.93
CA VAL A 73 -0.47 -10.01 -2.56
C VAL A 73 -0.81 -9.48 -3.96
N GLU A 74 -1.66 -10.17 -4.72
CA GLU A 74 -2.17 -9.67 -6.00
C GLU A 74 -2.70 -8.23 -5.87
N ASN A 75 -2.47 -7.42 -6.90
CA ASN A 75 -2.70 -5.96 -6.97
C ASN A 75 -1.83 -5.09 -6.07
N SER A 76 -0.90 -5.66 -5.31
CA SER A 76 0.11 -4.88 -4.59
C SER A 76 1.12 -4.27 -5.57
N TRP A 77 1.60 -3.08 -5.28
CA TRP A 77 2.78 -2.54 -5.95
C TRP A 77 4.02 -2.90 -5.15
N ILE A 78 5.04 -3.35 -5.85
CA ILE A 78 6.35 -3.62 -5.27
C ILE A 78 7.41 -2.88 -6.08
N THR A 79 8.52 -2.61 -5.42
CA THR A 79 9.75 -2.18 -6.06
C THR A 79 10.79 -3.25 -5.85
N VAL A 80 11.34 -3.76 -6.96
CA VAL A 80 12.52 -4.61 -6.94
C VAL A 80 13.74 -3.75 -7.21
N THR A 81 14.75 -3.85 -6.38
CA THR A 81 16.02 -3.15 -6.57
C THR A 81 17.13 -4.15 -6.83
N TYR A 82 17.91 -3.89 -7.88
CA TYR A 82 19.11 -4.64 -8.23
C TYR A 82 20.22 -3.65 -8.54
N LYS A 83 21.35 -3.77 -7.84
CA LYS A 83 22.44 -2.79 -7.85
C LYS A 83 21.91 -1.39 -7.52
N ASP A 84 22.07 -0.43 -8.42
CA ASP A 84 21.66 0.97 -8.30
C ASP A 84 20.33 1.29 -9.02
N LYS A 85 19.63 0.27 -9.53
CA LYS A 85 18.39 0.42 -10.29
C LYS A 85 17.19 -0.13 -9.53
N SER A 86 16.07 0.57 -9.65
CA SER A 86 14.78 0.18 -9.07
C SER A 86 13.72 -0.01 -10.16
N TYR A 87 12.96 -1.08 -10.03
CA TYR A 87 11.98 -1.56 -10.98
C TYR A 87 10.61 -1.63 -10.28
N PRO A 88 9.76 -0.59 -10.43
CA PRO A 88 8.41 -0.64 -9.90
C PRO A 88 7.57 -1.60 -10.75
N MET A 89 6.81 -2.49 -10.10
CA MET A 89 5.98 -3.48 -10.77
C MET A 89 4.73 -3.81 -9.96
N LEU A 90 3.66 -4.10 -10.70
CA LEU A 90 2.41 -4.62 -10.14
C LEU A 90 2.57 -6.12 -9.89
N MET A 91 2.11 -6.59 -8.73
CA MET A 91 1.80 -8.02 -8.51
C MET A 91 0.53 -8.36 -9.29
N GLY A 92 0.68 -8.69 -10.56
CA GLY A 92 -0.42 -9.05 -11.45
C GLY A 92 -0.64 -10.56 -11.51
N LYS A 93 -1.76 -10.94 -12.11
CA LYS A 93 -2.11 -12.34 -12.39
C LYS A 93 -1.66 -12.73 -13.80
N ASP A 94 -1.81 -11.84 -14.77
CA ASP A 94 -1.56 -12.09 -16.19
C ASP A 94 -0.73 -10.97 -16.81
N TYR A 95 0.04 -11.27 -17.85
CA TYR A 95 0.88 -10.27 -18.54
C TYR A 95 0.08 -9.09 -19.13
N GLY A 96 -1.23 -9.25 -19.29
CA GLY A 96 -2.15 -8.19 -19.74
C GLY A 96 -2.55 -7.18 -18.67
N ASP A 97 -2.22 -7.42 -17.39
CA ASP A 97 -2.55 -6.51 -16.29
C ASP A 97 -1.70 -5.23 -16.30
N VAL A 98 -0.63 -5.22 -17.09
CA VAL A 98 0.19 -4.05 -17.36
C VAL A 98 0.33 -3.84 -18.86
N ALA A 99 0.64 -2.60 -19.27
CA ALA A 99 0.91 -2.30 -20.67
C ALA A 99 2.12 -3.09 -21.19
N ARG A 100 2.13 -3.38 -22.49
CA ARG A 100 3.27 -4.03 -23.17
C ARG A 100 4.58 -3.29 -22.88
N GLY A 101 5.63 -4.04 -22.58
CA GLY A 101 6.95 -3.51 -22.23
C GLY A 101 7.07 -2.99 -20.80
N LYS A 102 6.03 -3.13 -19.97
CA LYS A 102 6.08 -2.79 -18.54
C LYS A 102 6.41 -4.00 -17.69
N TRP A 103 7.06 -3.73 -16.57
CA TRP A 103 7.41 -4.70 -15.55
C TRP A 103 6.16 -5.21 -14.83
N ILE A 104 6.14 -6.51 -14.55
CA ILE A 104 5.10 -7.20 -13.80
C ILE A 104 5.76 -8.27 -12.94
N ALA A 105 5.27 -8.41 -11.71
CA ALA A 105 5.54 -9.56 -10.88
C ALA A 105 4.33 -10.47 -10.85
N ARG A 106 4.57 -11.77 -10.87
CA ARG A 106 3.54 -12.81 -10.87
C ARG A 106 3.97 -13.94 -9.95
N ILE A 107 3.03 -14.80 -9.59
CA ILE A 107 3.38 -16.10 -9.04
C ILE A 107 3.53 -17.07 -10.20
N ASP A 108 4.67 -17.75 -10.26
CA ASP A 108 4.84 -18.91 -11.12
C ASP A 108 3.99 -20.07 -10.59
N GLU A 109 3.09 -20.60 -11.42
CA GLU A 109 2.13 -21.62 -11.00
C GLU A 109 2.76 -23.03 -10.89
N GLU A 110 3.95 -23.24 -11.46
CA GLU A 110 4.65 -24.52 -11.34
C GLU A 110 5.35 -24.61 -9.98
N ASP A 111 6.08 -23.56 -9.60
CA ASP A 111 6.92 -23.56 -8.40
C ASP A 111 6.35 -22.76 -7.21
N ASN A 112 5.22 -22.06 -7.38
CA ASN A 112 4.60 -21.15 -6.38
C ASN A 112 5.55 -20.07 -5.83
N ARG A 113 6.40 -19.54 -6.72
CA ARG A 113 7.42 -18.53 -6.38
C ARG A 113 7.21 -17.24 -7.14
N LEU A 114 7.77 -16.16 -6.62
CA LEU A 114 7.78 -14.87 -7.30
C LEU A 114 8.58 -14.95 -8.60
N GLN A 115 7.90 -14.65 -9.70
CA GLN A 115 8.45 -14.48 -11.03
C GLN A 115 8.39 -13.01 -11.43
N LEU A 116 9.52 -12.44 -11.88
CA LEU A 116 9.60 -11.10 -12.44
C LEU A 116 9.66 -11.20 -13.96
N ALA A 117 8.85 -10.39 -14.63
CA ALA A 117 8.73 -10.40 -16.07
C ALA A 117 8.56 -8.98 -16.62
N ILE A 118 8.76 -8.85 -17.93
CA ILE A 118 8.28 -7.71 -18.71
C ILE A 118 7.18 -8.21 -19.63
N SER A 119 6.02 -7.56 -19.63
CA SER A 119 4.92 -7.93 -20.52
C SER A 119 5.38 -7.90 -21.98
N PHE A 120 5.41 -9.08 -22.63
CA PHE A 120 5.97 -9.31 -23.97
C PHE A 120 7.42 -8.80 -24.15
N GLY A 121 8.24 -8.91 -23.11
CA GLY A 121 9.65 -8.55 -23.13
C GLY A 121 10.50 -9.62 -22.46
N ASN A 122 11.73 -9.24 -22.10
CA ASN A 122 12.72 -10.14 -21.53
C ASN A 122 13.33 -9.48 -20.28
N ALA A 123 12.93 -9.95 -19.11
CA ALA A 123 13.25 -9.30 -17.84
C ALA A 123 14.73 -9.44 -17.45
N ALA A 124 15.30 -10.64 -17.58
CA ALA A 124 16.70 -10.88 -17.22
C ALA A 124 17.66 -10.09 -18.11
N ASN A 125 17.37 -9.95 -19.41
CA ASN A 125 18.20 -9.15 -20.32
C ASN A 125 18.13 -7.65 -20.01
N ASP A 126 16.95 -7.12 -19.69
CA ASP A 126 16.78 -5.70 -19.32
C ASP A 126 17.46 -5.38 -17.98
N MET A 127 17.31 -6.27 -16.99
CA MET A 127 17.95 -6.13 -15.69
C MET A 127 19.46 -6.39 -15.73
N GLY A 128 19.93 -7.23 -16.66
CA GLY A 128 21.33 -7.67 -16.75
C GLY A 128 21.75 -8.51 -15.54
N CYS A 129 20.84 -9.36 -15.05
CA CYS A 129 21.06 -10.22 -13.89
C CYS A 129 21.33 -11.67 -14.31
N THR A 130 21.86 -12.45 -13.36
CA THR A 130 22.16 -13.87 -13.54
C THR A 130 21.70 -14.70 -12.34
N VAL A 131 21.63 -16.02 -12.50
CA VAL A 131 21.29 -16.94 -11.41
C VAL A 131 22.28 -16.78 -10.24
N GLY A 132 21.76 -16.76 -9.03
CA GLY A 132 22.52 -16.53 -7.79
C GLY A 132 22.61 -15.06 -7.36
N ASP A 133 22.23 -14.12 -8.22
CA ASP A 133 22.17 -12.71 -7.84
C ASP A 133 21.11 -12.45 -6.76
N LYS A 134 21.38 -11.47 -5.89
CA LYS A 134 20.45 -11.00 -4.86
C LYS A 134 19.68 -9.78 -5.33
N LEU A 135 18.38 -9.77 -5.05
CA LEU A 135 17.45 -8.68 -5.30
C LEU A 135 16.88 -8.19 -3.97
N LEU A 136 16.57 -6.90 -3.89
CA LEU A 136 15.85 -6.33 -2.76
C LEU A 136 14.43 -6.02 -3.16
N LEU A 137 13.48 -6.72 -2.56
CA LEU A 137 12.05 -6.53 -2.74
C LEU A 137 11.50 -5.62 -1.65
N GLN A 138 10.60 -4.72 -2.01
CA GLN A 138 9.96 -3.81 -1.07
C GLN A 138 8.52 -3.51 -1.51
N LEU A 139 7.56 -3.55 -0.59
CA LEU A 139 6.20 -3.07 -0.84
C LEU A 139 6.25 -1.56 -1.10
N SER A 140 5.56 -1.09 -2.14
CA SER A 140 5.51 0.32 -2.53
C SER A 140 4.10 0.78 -2.86
N GLU A 141 3.92 2.08 -2.95
CA GLU A 141 2.69 2.64 -3.53
C GLU A 141 2.71 2.50 -5.05
N ALA A 142 1.55 2.64 -5.67
CA ALA A 142 1.46 2.74 -7.12
C ALA A 142 2.28 3.95 -7.61
N PRO A 143 3.02 3.83 -8.72
CA PRO A 143 3.71 4.96 -9.30
C PRO A 143 2.70 6.05 -9.69
N SER A 144 2.92 7.27 -9.20
CA SER A 144 2.07 8.41 -9.54
C SER A 144 2.16 8.74 -11.02
N LEU A 145 1.02 9.01 -11.66
CA LEU A 145 0.92 9.30 -13.09
C LEU A 145 1.55 10.65 -13.50
N GLU A 146 2.01 11.46 -12.54
CA GLU A 146 2.52 12.82 -12.79
C GLU A 146 3.88 12.88 -13.48
N ASN A 147 4.63 11.77 -13.57
CA ASN A 147 5.95 11.73 -14.23
C ASN A 147 5.91 11.22 -15.69
N ALA A 148 4.72 10.97 -16.28
CA ALA A 148 4.60 10.35 -17.60
C ALA A 148 4.56 11.34 -18.79
N THR A 149 4.63 12.65 -18.53
CA THR A 149 4.57 13.69 -19.59
C THR A 149 5.74 14.65 -19.51
N THR A 150 6.92 14.20 -19.94
CA THR A 150 7.92 15.10 -20.54
C THR A 150 8.93 14.28 -21.34
N GLN A 151 8.54 13.90 -22.55
CA GLN A 151 9.51 13.62 -23.60
C GLN A 151 9.03 14.37 -24.85
N PRO A 152 9.73 15.42 -25.30
CA PRO A 152 9.37 16.10 -26.53
C PRO A 152 9.64 15.16 -27.69
N ALA A 153 8.71 15.09 -28.63
CA ALA A 153 8.95 14.50 -29.94
C ALA A 153 10.08 15.29 -30.61
N GLY A 154 11.19 14.60 -30.88
CA GLY A 154 12.27 15.06 -31.76
C GLY A 154 12.22 14.28 -33.06
#